data_AF-A0AAD3MVV7-F1
#
_entry.id   AF-A0AAD3MVV7-F1
#
_cell.length_a   1.000
_cell.length_b   1.000
_cell.length_c   1.000
_cell.angle_alpha   90.00
_cell.angle_beta   90.00
_cell.angle_gamma   90.00
#
_symmetry.space_group_name_H-M   'P 1'
#
loop_
_entity.id
_entity.type
_entity.pdbx_description
1 polymer ?
#
loop_
_entity_poly.entity_id
_entity_poly.type
_entity_poly.pdbx_seq_one_letter_code
_entity_poly.pdbx_strand_id
1 'polypeptide(L)'
;MSLSLPPQRSFRSFANDDRHVMAKHASIYPAPEELEAVQTLVSTVEGALKKVSDWMDGLNKSSGKTSASSEAGDKAVEEDAAETKPDGTSVLCGVTRVGLVAKGLLIKGDMDLELVLMCREKPTKLLLYTISANLPLQIQTMTEDKYEVRSSVPEAAIQVCSTKDPQLTLKITLSSLAMREEHSTTEEEEGDQDVHTEKQRDDKEEEKEKDVLDRHRCRAALASLRHAKWFQARVTDLKSCVIILRILRDMCNRLPVWQPLKGWPLELICEKAIATCNRPLGPGEALRRVMECIASGILLPGGPGVHDPCEREPTDVLSDLSAQQADAITHSA
;
A
#
# COMPACT_ATOMS: atom_id res chain seq x y z
N MET A 1 17.91 -56.01 -4.73
CA MET A 1 18.40 -54.70 -4.25
C MET A 1 17.23 -54.00 -3.60
N SER A 2 17.17 -54.04 -2.27
CA SER A 2 16.10 -53.45 -1.47
C SER A 2 16.32 -51.95 -1.42
N LEU A 3 15.42 -51.17 -2.03
CA LEU A 3 15.40 -49.72 -1.90
C LEU A 3 15.02 -49.38 -0.45
N SER A 4 16.00 -48.96 0.35
CA SER A 4 15.78 -48.40 1.67
C SER A 4 14.99 -47.10 1.52
N LEU A 5 13.78 -47.06 2.10
CA LEU A 5 13.05 -45.81 2.32
C LEU A 5 13.94 -44.81 3.07
N PRO A 6 13.91 -43.51 2.73
CA PRO A 6 14.62 -42.50 3.49
C PRO A 6 14.10 -42.51 4.94
N PRO A 7 14.96 -42.25 5.95
CA PRO A 7 14.53 -42.24 7.34
C PRO A 7 13.40 -41.23 7.50
N GLN A 8 12.24 -41.68 7.98
CA GLN A 8 11.17 -40.81 8.43
C GLN A 8 11.75 -39.90 9.53
N ARG A 9 12.06 -38.65 9.17
CA ARG A 9 12.47 -37.63 10.15
C ARG A 9 11.37 -37.54 11.20
N SER A 10 11.72 -37.79 12.45
CA SER A 10 10.74 -37.91 13.53
C SER A 10 9.93 -36.62 13.65
N PHE A 11 8.60 -36.74 13.76
CA PHE A 11 7.69 -35.63 14.06
C PHE A 11 8.13 -34.77 15.27
N ARG A 12 8.97 -35.33 16.16
CA ARG A 12 9.55 -34.62 17.32
C ARG A 12 10.51 -33.48 16.95
N SER A 13 11.22 -33.56 15.81
CA SER A 13 12.15 -32.49 15.41
C SER A 13 11.41 -31.21 15.03
N PHE A 14 10.28 -31.34 14.33
CA PHE A 14 9.48 -30.20 13.90
C PHE A 14 8.76 -29.51 15.07
N ALA A 15 8.37 -30.26 16.11
CA ALA A 15 7.80 -29.67 17.33
C ALA A 15 8.80 -28.75 18.06
N ASN A 16 10.09 -29.07 18.02
CA ASN A 16 11.14 -28.20 18.56
C ASN A 16 11.34 -26.96 17.67
N ASP A 17 11.36 -27.13 16.35
CA ASP A 17 11.49 -25.99 15.41
C ASP A 17 10.31 -25.02 15.56
N ASP A 18 9.08 -25.53 15.64
CA ASP A 18 7.87 -24.74 15.87
C ASP A 18 8.01 -23.88 17.12
N ARG A 19 8.52 -24.44 18.22
CA ARG A 19 8.74 -23.71 19.47
C ARG A 19 9.75 -22.57 19.30
N HIS A 20 10.86 -22.79 18.58
CA HIS A 20 11.86 -21.74 18.35
C HIS A 20 11.31 -20.64 17.45
N VAL A 21 10.60 -20.99 16.39
CA VAL A 21 9.97 -20.03 15.47
C VAL A 21 8.95 -19.18 16.23
N MET A 22 8.08 -19.79 17.04
CA MET A 22 7.11 -19.06 17.84
C MET A 22 7.74 -18.20 18.93
N ALA A 23 8.81 -18.69 19.59
CA ALA A 23 9.56 -17.88 20.56
C ALA A 23 10.21 -16.65 19.89
N LYS A 24 10.80 -16.83 18.71
CA LYS A 24 11.35 -15.71 17.93
C LYS A 24 10.25 -14.75 17.50
N HIS A 25 9.13 -15.24 16.97
CA HIS A 25 7.98 -14.41 16.61
C HIS A 25 7.48 -13.57 17.80
N ALA A 26 7.29 -14.18 18.97
CA ALA A 26 6.87 -13.46 20.18
C ALA A 26 7.89 -12.39 20.60
N SER A 27 9.19 -12.65 20.44
CA SER A 27 10.23 -11.67 20.79
C SER A 27 10.22 -10.41 19.91
N ILE A 28 9.73 -10.50 18.68
CA ILE A 28 9.69 -9.41 17.69
C ILE A 28 8.29 -8.84 17.47
N TYR A 29 7.25 -9.45 18.03
CA TYR A 29 5.88 -8.97 17.86
C TYR A 29 5.66 -7.67 18.66
N PRO A 30 5.04 -6.62 18.08
CA PRO A 30 4.84 -5.35 18.78
C PRO A 30 4.08 -5.54 20.08
N ALA A 31 4.39 -4.71 21.08
CA ALA A 31 3.66 -4.69 22.34
C ALA A 31 2.20 -4.24 22.12
N PRO A 32 1.24 -4.67 22.98
CA PRO A 32 -0.16 -4.25 22.86
C PRO A 32 -0.34 -2.74 22.79
N GLU A 33 0.45 -1.99 23.56
CA GLU A 33 0.41 -0.53 23.63
C GLU A 33 0.88 0.10 22.31
N GLU A 34 1.90 -0.48 21.66
CA GLU A 34 2.36 -0.04 20.33
C GLU A 34 1.28 -0.27 19.27
N LEU A 35 0.59 -1.42 19.31
CA LEU A 35 -0.50 -1.73 18.39
C LEU A 35 -1.71 -0.81 18.59
N GLU A 36 -2.04 -0.50 19.84
CA GLU A 36 -3.10 0.45 20.18
C GLU A 36 -2.76 1.87 19.69
N ALA A 37 -1.51 2.31 19.86
CA ALA A 37 -1.03 3.59 19.32
C ALA A 37 -1.14 3.65 17.79
N VAL A 38 -0.74 2.58 17.08
CA VAL A 38 -0.88 2.45 15.62
C VAL A 38 -2.35 2.54 15.21
N GLN A 39 -3.23 1.78 15.87
CA GLN A 39 -4.67 1.77 15.56
C GLN A 39 -5.29 3.16 15.81
N THR A 40 -4.90 3.82 16.89
CA THR A 40 -5.41 5.15 17.27
C THR A 40 -4.99 6.21 16.26
N LEU A 41 -3.71 6.27 15.90
CA LEU A 41 -3.21 7.20 14.88
C LEU A 41 -3.90 6.97 13.52
N VAL A 42 -3.95 5.71 13.05
CA VAL A 42 -4.55 5.38 11.75
C VAL A 42 -6.03 5.73 11.72
N SER A 43 -6.81 5.32 12.73
CA SER A 43 -8.25 5.61 12.78
C SER A 43 -8.57 7.11 12.91
N THR A 44 -7.77 7.84 13.69
CA THR A 44 -7.91 9.31 13.82
C THR A 44 -7.68 9.99 12.48
N VAL A 45 -6.60 9.63 11.76
CA VAL A 45 -6.27 10.24 10.47
C VAL A 45 -7.26 9.84 9.38
N GLU A 46 -7.72 8.58 9.35
CA GLU A 46 -8.78 8.13 8.43
C GLU A 46 -10.08 8.93 8.63
N GLY A 47 -10.50 9.11 9.89
CA GLY A 47 -11.68 9.91 10.21
C GLY A 47 -11.49 11.40 9.89
N ALA A 48 -10.30 11.96 10.14
CA ALA A 48 -10.00 13.34 9.80
C ALA A 48 -10.00 13.57 8.28
N LEU A 49 -9.41 12.65 7.50
CA LEU A 49 -9.45 12.68 6.03
C LEU A 49 -10.89 12.59 5.49
N LYS A 50 -11.76 11.80 6.14
CA LYS A 50 -13.19 11.78 5.79
C LYS A 50 -13.84 13.15 6.02
N LYS A 51 -13.55 13.84 7.13
CA LYS A 51 -14.04 15.20 7.37
C LYS A 51 -13.46 16.22 6.36
N VAL A 52 -12.20 16.07 5.95
CA VAL A 52 -11.60 16.89 4.89
C VAL A 52 -12.37 16.68 3.58
N SER A 53 -12.69 15.44 3.22
CA SER A 53 -13.51 15.13 2.04
C SER A 53 -14.87 15.82 2.09
N ASP A 54 -15.58 15.70 3.22
CA ASP A 54 -16.91 16.30 3.39
C ASP A 54 -16.88 17.83 3.30
N TRP A 55 -15.83 18.45 3.86
CA TRP A 55 -15.60 19.89 3.77
C TRP A 55 -15.36 20.34 2.31
N MET A 56 -14.51 19.62 1.57
CA MET A 56 -14.26 19.91 0.15
C MET A 56 -15.53 19.77 -0.70
N ASP A 57 -16.32 18.73 -0.45
CA ASP A 57 -17.58 18.50 -1.15
C ASP A 57 -18.62 19.59 -0.83
N GLY A 58 -18.59 20.15 0.38
CA GLY A 58 -19.41 21.29 0.79
C GLY A 58 -19.09 22.58 0.04
N LEU A 59 -17.81 22.84 -0.26
CA LEU A 59 -17.39 24.01 -1.05
C LEU A 59 -17.90 23.97 -2.49
N ASN A 60 -17.90 22.79 -3.11
CA ASN A 60 -18.39 22.63 -4.48
C ASN A 60 -19.91 22.83 -4.59
N LYS A 61 -20.66 22.48 -3.54
CA LYS A 61 -22.12 22.67 -3.49
C LYS A 61 -22.53 24.13 -3.28
N SER A 62 -21.73 24.95 -2.59
CA SER A 62 -22.04 26.36 -2.36
C SER A 62 -21.72 27.25 -3.57
N SER A 63 -20.79 26.85 -4.43
CA SER A 63 -20.43 27.58 -5.66
C SER A 63 -21.45 27.43 -6.81
N GLY A 64 -22.42 26.52 -6.71
CA GLY A 64 -23.41 26.23 -7.78
C GLY A 64 -24.75 26.97 -7.69
N LYS A 65 -24.95 27.84 -6.69
CA LYS A 65 -26.22 28.57 -6.49
C LYS A 65 -26.06 30.07 -6.74
N THR A 66 -25.93 30.46 -8.01
CA THR A 66 -26.24 31.82 -8.49
C THR A 66 -26.92 31.79 -9.85
N SER A 67 -28.22 31.48 -9.88
CA SER A 67 -29.21 32.12 -10.78
C SER A 67 -30.62 31.53 -10.61
N ALA A 68 -31.59 32.44 -10.52
CA ALA A 68 -33.04 32.29 -10.68
C ALA A 68 -33.87 31.81 -9.47
N SER A 69 -34.36 32.80 -8.73
CA SER A 69 -35.62 32.77 -7.99
C SER A 69 -36.83 32.84 -8.94
N SER A 70 -37.86 32.00 -8.72
CA SER A 70 -39.27 32.43 -8.74
C SER A 70 -40.16 31.36 -8.09
N GLU A 71 -41.24 31.84 -7.48
CA GLU A 71 -41.99 31.21 -6.38
C GLU A 71 -43.09 30.21 -6.76
N ALA A 72 -43.50 29.47 -5.72
CA ALA A 72 -44.86 29.05 -5.36
C ALA A 72 -45.53 27.84 -6.05
N GLY A 73 -45.88 26.85 -5.21
CA GLY A 73 -46.85 25.79 -5.52
C GLY A 73 -46.88 24.69 -4.45
N ASP A 74 -47.72 24.88 -3.43
CA ASP A 74 -47.95 24.00 -2.28
C ASP A 74 -48.71 22.70 -2.62
N LYS A 75 -48.29 21.55 -2.06
CA LYS A 75 -49.14 20.48 -1.46
C LYS A 75 -48.34 19.25 -0.99
N ALA A 76 -48.68 18.80 0.21
CA ALA A 76 -48.17 17.63 0.94
C ALA A 76 -48.54 16.26 0.32
N VAL A 77 -47.75 15.21 0.60
CA VAL A 77 -48.04 14.07 1.51
C VAL A 77 -46.97 12.94 1.32
N GLU A 78 -46.43 12.51 2.48
CA GLU A 78 -45.81 11.22 2.93
C GLU A 78 -44.62 10.52 2.25
N GLU A 79 -43.64 10.27 3.14
CA GLU A 79 -42.76 9.10 3.33
C GLU A 79 -42.57 8.09 2.18
N ASP A 80 -41.35 8.10 1.62
CA ASP A 80 -40.55 6.87 1.55
C ASP A 80 -39.05 7.22 1.57
N ALA A 81 -38.25 6.32 2.10
CA ALA A 81 -36.83 6.50 2.41
C ALA A 81 -36.00 6.89 1.19
N ALA A 82 -35.77 8.19 1.01
CA ALA A 82 -34.88 8.72 0.00
C ALA A 82 -33.42 8.43 0.41
N GLU A 83 -32.85 7.39 -0.20
CA GLU A 83 -31.42 7.29 -0.46
C GLU A 83 -30.90 8.67 -0.87
N THR A 84 -30.11 9.28 0.01
CA THR A 84 -29.45 10.54 -0.29
C THR A 84 -28.33 10.22 -1.28
N LYS A 85 -28.66 10.12 -2.58
CA LYS A 85 -27.66 10.15 -3.65
C LYS A 85 -26.89 11.47 -3.49
N PRO A 86 -25.59 11.46 -3.16
CA PRO A 86 -24.83 12.68 -3.22
C PRO A 86 -24.51 12.90 -4.70
N ASP A 87 -25.36 13.70 -5.36
CA ASP A 87 -25.18 14.16 -6.73
C ASP A 87 -24.10 15.26 -6.81
N GLY A 88 -22.97 14.99 -6.16
CA GLY A 88 -21.77 15.81 -6.13
C GLY A 88 -20.58 14.88 -6.24
N THR A 89 -19.89 14.97 -7.36
CA THR A 89 -18.68 14.19 -7.65
C THR A 89 -17.60 14.53 -6.61
N SER A 90 -17.49 13.74 -5.54
CA SER A 90 -16.51 13.96 -4.46
C SER A 90 -15.04 13.96 -4.93
N VAL A 91 -14.26 14.98 -4.60
CA VAL A 91 -12.86 15.06 -5.11
C VAL A 91 -12.01 13.90 -4.58
N LEU A 92 -12.24 13.51 -3.33
CA LEU A 92 -11.63 12.37 -2.68
C LEU A 92 -12.58 11.17 -2.77
N CYS A 93 -12.04 10.02 -3.16
CA CYS A 93 -12.80 8.79 -3.34
C CYS A 93 -12.72 7.86 -2.13
N GLY A 94 -11.66 7.96 -1.33
CA GLY A 94 -11.50 7.16 -0.11
C GLY A 94 -10.04 7.04 0.32
N VAL A 95 -9.85 6.54 1.54
CA VAL A 95 -8.54 6.22 2.11
C VAL A 95 -8.41 4.72 2.27
N THR A 96 -7.22 4.18 2.04
CA THR A 96 -6.96 2.74 2.17
C THR A 96 -5.62 2.51 2.83
N ARG A 97 -5.60 1.61 3.81
CA ARG A 97 -4.38 1.13 4.46
C ARG A 97 -3.56 0.32 3.45
N VAL A 98 -2.24 0.54 3.42
CA VAL A 98 -1.30 -0.26 2.62
C VAL A 98 -0.09 -0.66 3.47
N GLY A 99 0.94 -1.23 2.84
CA GLY A 99 2.19 -1.55 3.51
C GLY A 99 2.02 -2.52 4.67
N LEU A 100 2.80 -2.32 5.74
CA LEU A 100 2.84 -3.23 6.88
C LEU A 100 1.52 -3.28 7.66
N VAL A 101 0.80 -2.15 7.75
CA VAL A 101 -0.46 -2.05 8.49
C VAL A 101 -1.53 -2.94 7.86
N ALA A 102 -1.75 -2.80 6.55
CA ALA A 102 -2.77 -3.56 5.84
C ALA A 102 -2.51 -5.06 5.78
N LYS A 103 -1.22 -5.43 5.78
CA LYS A 103 -0.74 -6.81 5.70
C LYS A 103 -0.59 -7.46 7.09
N GLY A 104 -0.82 -6.71 8.16
CA GLY A 104 -0.61 -7.17 9.54
C GLY A 104 0.85 -7.56 9.79
N LEU A 105 1.81 -6.94 9.12
CA LEU A 105 3.20 -7.37 9.16
C LEU A 105 4.02 -6.69 10.25
N LEU A 106 3.54 -5.66 10.94
CA LEU A 106 4.30 -4.90 11.95
C LEU A 106 5.11 -5.78 12.94
N ILE A 107 6.35 -5.34 13.23
CA ILE A 107 7.28 -5.89 14.23
C ILE A 107 7.77 -4.74 15.12
N LYS A 108 8.33 -5.07 16.29
CA LYS A 108 8.83 -4.09 17.26
C LYS A 108 9.76 -3.07 16.61
N GLY A 109 9.54 -1.80 16.93
CA GLY A 109 10.33 -0.69 16.41
C GLY A 109 9.90 -0.18 15.04
N ASP A 110 8.89 -0.75 14.39
CA ASP A 110 8.30 -0.13 13.20
C ASP A 110 7.58 1.16 13.59
N MET A 111 8.11 2.29 13.16
CA MET A 111 7.53 3.62 13.40
C MET A 111 6.82 4.19 12.18
N ASP A 112 7.10 3.65 10.98
CA ASP A 112 6.59 4.15 9.72
C ASP A 112 5.37 3.36 9.27
N LEU A 113 4.29 4.09 9.01
CA LEU A 113 2.98 3.58 8.62
C LEU A 113 2.56 4.23 7.29
N GLU A 114 1.71 3.54 6.53
CA GLU A 114 1.36 3.99 5.17
C GLU A 114 -0.15 3.90 4.89
N LEU A 115 -0.68 4.98 4.33
CA LEU A 115 -2.01 5.06 3.72
C LEU A 115 -1.89 5.54 2.27
N VAL A 116 -2.87 5.16 1.46
CA VAL A 116 -3.10 5.77 0.14
C VAL A 116 -4.43 6.51 0.17
N LEU A 117 -4.40 7.79 -0.20
CA LEU A 117 -5.59 8.62 -0.41
C LEU A 117 -5.92 8.65 -1.90
N MET A 118 -7.07 8.08 -2.25
CA MET A 118 -7.55 8.01 -3.62
C MET A 118 -8.28 9.30 -4.00
N CYS A 119 -7.82 9.93 -5.06
CA CYS A 119 -8.40 11.11 -5.69
C CYS A 119 -9.14 10.69 -6.98
N ARG A 120 -10.19 11.43 -7.35
CA ARG A 120 -10.86 11.17 -8.63
C ARG A 120 -9.96 11.51 -9.81
N GLU A 121 -9.47 12.74 -9.84
CA GLU A 121 -8.54 13.22 -10.87
C GLU A 121 -7.08 13.03 -10.44
N LYS A 122 -6.14 13.24 -11.37
CA LYS A 122 -4.70 13.20 -11.07
C LYS A 122 -4.40 14.21 -9.96
N PRO A 123 -3.82 13.78 -8.82
CA PRO A 123 -3.62 14.68 -7.70
C PRO A 123 -2.62 15.77 -8.05
N THR A 124 -2.88 17.00 -7.61
CA THR A 124 -2.04 18.17 -7.88
C THR A 124 -1.37 18.73 -6.63
N LYS A 125 -0.40 19.63 -6.79
CA LYS A 125 0.25 20.33 -5.67
C LYS A 125 -0.77 21.14 -4.86
N LEU A 126 -1.69 21.83 -5.53
CA LEU A 126 -2.75 22.57 -4.86
C LEU A 126 -3.63 21.67 -4.00
N LEU A 127 -4.02 20.50 -4.51
CA LEU A 127 -4.80 19.52 -3.76
C LEU A 127 -4.03 19.03 -2.52
N LEU A 128 -2.75 18.71 -2.68
CA LEU A 128 -1.87 18.28 -1.58
C LEU A 128 -1.81 19.34 -0.48
N TYR A 129 -1.57 20.60 -0.83
CA TYR A 129 -1.49 21.69 0.14
C TYR A 129 -2.83 21.96 0.81
N THR A 130 -3.93 21.90 0.06
CA THR A 130 -5.28 22.10 0.58
C THR A 130 -5.61 21.06 1.65
N ILE A 131 -5.35 19.78 1.37
CA ILE A 131 -5.56 18.70 2.34
C ILE A 131 -4.61 18.87 3.53
N SER A 132 -3.32 19.16 3.28
CA SER A 132 -2.32 19.33 4.34
C SER A 132 -2.65 20.47 5.30
N ALA A 133 -3.27 21.55 4.83
CA ALA A 133 -3.68 22.68 5.65
C ALA A 133 -4.96 22.39 6.45
N ASN A 134 -5.90 21.64 5.90
CA ASN A 134 -7.19 21.34 6.55
C ASN A 134 -7.11 20.15 7.52
N LEU A 135 -6.28 19.14 7.21
CA LEU A 135 -6.13 17.92 8.00
C LEU A 135 -5.86 18.17 9.50
N PRO A 136 -4.91 19.04 9.92
CA PRO A 136 -4.69 19.29 11.35
C PRO A 136 -5.91 19.91 12.04
N LEU A 137 -6.69 20.74 11.34
CA LEU A 137 -7.93 21.31 11.88
C LEU A 137 -8.96 20.20 12.15
N GLN A 138 -9.10 19.24 11.23
CA GLN A 138 -10.03 18.13 11.40
C GLN A 138 -9.59 17.18 12.51
N ILE A 139 -8.29 16.90 12.63
CA ILE A 139 -7.73 16.08 13.71
C ILE A 139 -8.06 16.68 15.09
N GLN A 140 -7.91 18.00 15.26
CA GLN A 140 -8.20 18.70 16.52
C GLN A 140 -9.68 18.61 16.94
N THR A 141 -10.61 18.38 16.00
CA THR A 141 -12.03 18.15 16.34
C THR A 141 -12.31 16.73 16.82
N MET A 142 -11.34 15.81 16.72
CA MET A 142 -11.51 14.38 17.02
C MET A 142 -10.72 13.95 18.25
N THR A 143 -9.61 14.63 18.54
CA THR A 143 -8.73 14.29 19.66
C THR A 143 -7.97 15.53 20.14
N GLU A 144 -7.62 15.52 21.42
CA GLU A 144 -6.74 16.53 22.04
C GLU A 144 -5.26 16.27 21.76
N ASP A 145 -4.95 15.13 21.15
CA ASP A 145 -3.59 14.71 20.83
C ASP A 145 -2.96 15.60 19.76
N LYS A 146 -1.69 15.95 19.99
CA LYS A 146 -0.94 16.82 19.09
C LYS A 146 -0.26 16.00 18.01
N TYR A 147 -0.56 16.33 16.75
CA TYR A 147 0.08 15.76 15.58
C TYR A 147 0.73 16.85 14.74
N GLU A 148 1.93 16.57 14.24
CA GLU A 148 2.59 17.43 13.25
C GLU A 148 2.22 16.95 11.84
N VAL A 149 1.71 17.86 11.01
CA VAL A 149 1.32 17.57 9.62
C VAL A 149 2.24 18.31 8.67
N ARG A 150 2.88 17.60 7.75
CA ARG A 150 3.81 18.16 6.76
C ARG A 150 3.51 17.59 5.38
N SER A 151 3.42 18.45 4.36
CA SER A 151 3.30 18.00 2.97
C SER A 151 4.67 17.90 2.30
N SER A 152 4.81 16.94 1.39
CA SER A 152 6.00 16.74 0.57
C SER A 152 5.58 16.48 -0.88
N VAL A 153 5.79 17.49 -1.73
CA VAL A 153 5.53 17.39 -3.18
C VAL A 153 6.39 16.31 -3.85
N PRO A 154 7.72 16.20 -3.58
CA PRO A 154 8.55 15.17 -4.21
C PRO A 154 8.14 13.73 -3.87
N GLU A 155 7.48 13.53 -2.72
CA GLU A 155 6.97 12.23 -2.29
C GLU A 155 5.49 12.02 -2.63
N ALA A 156 4.84 13.00 -3.27
CA ALA A 156 3.40 13.03 -3.52
C ALA A 156 2.56 12.71 -2.26
N ALA A 157 3.02 13.16 -1.08
CA ALA A 157 2.52 12.65 0.20
C ALA A 157 2.38 13.71 1.29
N ILE A 158 1.53 13.39 2.27
CA ILE A 158 1.38 14.12 3.53
C ILE A 158 1.87 13.20 4.65
N GLN A 159 2.73 13.72 5.51
CA GLN A 159 3.25 13.03 6.68
C GLN A 159 2.54 13.55 7.93
N VAL A 160 2.03 12.65 8.75
CA VAL A 160 1.42 12.94 10.05
C VAL A 160 2.26 12.25 11.13
N CYS A 161 2.91 13.03 12.00
CA CYS A 161 3.75 12.52 13.06
C CYS A 161 3.08 12.68 14.43
N SER A 162 3.03 11.59 15.20
CA SER A 162 2.67 11.64 16.62
C SER A 162 3.75 12.34 17.42
N THR A 163 3.35 13.22 18.34
CA THR A 163 4.26 13.84 19.31
C THR A 163 4.38 13.04 20.61
N LYS A 164 3.54 12.02 20.79
CA LYS A 164 3.60 11.07 21.92
C LYS A 164 4.58 9.94 21.61
N ASP A 165 5.08 9.28 22.65
CA ASP A 165 5.86 8.04 22.53
C ASP A 165 4.89 6.84 22.40
N PRO A 166 5.04 5.95 21.40
CA PRO A 166 6.01 5.99 20.29
C PRO A 166 5.72 7.09 19.26
N GLN A 167 6.79 7.74 18.77
CA GLN A 167 6.72 8.77 17.72
C GLN A 167 6.43 8.18 16.34
N LEU A 168 5.22 7.65 16.19
CA LEU A 168 4.74 7.06 14.95
C LEU A 168 4.64 8.11 13.84
N THR A 169 5.03 7.71 12.64
CA THR A 169 4.96 8.49 11.41
C THR A 169 4.02 7.82 10.44
N LEU A 170 2.96 8.53 10.03
CA LEU A 170 2.01 8.05 9.03
C LEU A 170 2.18 8.82 7.72
N LYS A 171 2.62 8.14 6.66
CA LYS A 171 2.71 8.68 5.30
C LYS A 171 1.43 8.41 4.53
N ILE A 172 0.79 9.46 4.03
CA ILE A 172 -0.42 9.42 3.22
C ILE A 172 -0.03 9.81 1.79
N THR A 173 0.09 8.83 0.89
CA THR A 173 0.43 9.10 -0.51
C THR A 173 -0.83 9.33 -1.32
N LEU A 174 -0.90 10.41 -2.09
CA LEU A 174 -2.04 10.72 -2.96
C LEU A 174 -1.89 9.99 -4.29
N SER A 175 -2.98 9.43 -4.80
CA SER A 175 -2.99 8.79 -6.12
C SER A 175 -4.36 8.80 -6.76
N SER A 176 -4.43 8.51 -8.06
CA SER A 176 -5.68 8.39 -8.82
C SER A 176 -5.56 7.26 -9.83
N LEU A 177 -6.69 6.61 -10.15
CA LEU A 177 -6.75 5.61 -11.21
C LEU A 177 -6.40 6.20 -12.60
N ALA A 178 -6.60 7.51 -12.80
CA ALA A 178 -6.19 8.22 -14.01
C ALA A 178 -4.66 8.27 -14.21
N MET A 179 -3.87 7.88 -13.20
CA MET A 179 -2.39 7.77 -13.32
C MET A 179 -1.94 6.47 -14.00
N ARG A 180 -2.85 5.53 -14.28
CA ARG A 180 -2.56 4.26 -14.96
C ARG A 180 -2.51 4.38 -16.49
N GLU A 181 -3.16 5.40 -17.05
CA GLU A 181 -3.32 5.56 -18.49
C GLU A 181 -2.08 6.21 -19.12
N GLU A 182 -1.12 5.39 -19.55
CA GLU A 182 -0.11 5.75 -20.57
C GLU A 182 0.26 4.51 -21.39
N HIS A 183 -0.67 4.06 -22.23
CA HIS A 183 -0.31 3.36 -23.47
C HIS A 183 -1.24 3.87 -24.58
N SER A 184 -0.62 4.22 -25.71
CA SER A 184 -1.17 4.66 -27.01
C SER A 184 -1.71 6.10 -27.14
N THR A 185 -0.83 7.10 -27.22
CA THR A 185 -0.99 8.27 -28.12
C THR A 185 0.38 8.92 -28.36
N THR A 186 1.31 8.23 -29.02
CA THR A 186 2.53 8.90 -29.53
C THR A 186 3.02 8.35 -30.85
N GLU A 187 2.23 7.51 -31.53
CA GLU A 187 2.55 7.06 -32.88
C GLU A 187 1.28 7.19 -33.72
N GLU A 188 1.40 8.04 -34.75
CA GLU A 188 0.56 8.14 -35.95
C GLU A 188 -0.82 8.82 -35.84
N GLU A 189 -0.86 10.16 -35.88
CA GLU A 189 -1.76 10.90 -36.80
C GLU A 189 -1.02 12.16 -37.31
N GLU A 190 -0.08 11.98 -38.24
CA GLU A 190 0.26 13.04 -39.20
C GLU A 190 -0.92 13.14 -40.19
N GLY A 191 -1.68 14.22 -40.11
CA GLY A 191 -2.88 14.42 -40.93
C GLY A 191 -3.45 15.83 -40.89
N ASP A 192 -2.64 16.80 -41.33
CA ASP A 192 -3.02 18.02 -42.07
C ASP A 192 -4.19 18.93 -41.59
N GLN A 193 -3.80 20.17 -41.25
CA GLN A 193 -4.53 21.47 -41.34
C GLN A 193 -5.74 21.78 -40.41
N ASP A 194 -5.49 22.62 -39.39
CA ASP A 194 -6.06 23.99 -39.32
C ASP A 194 -5.37 24.86 -38.22
N VAL A 195 -4.32 25.58 -38.63
CA VAL A 195 -3.49 26.43 -37.77
C VAL A 195 -4.16 27.79 -37.58
N HIS A 196 -5.05 27.94 -36.58
CA HIS A 196 -5.18 29.23 -35.87
C HIS A 196 -5.93 29.24 -34.52
N THR A 197 -6.31 28.08 -33.94
CA THR A 197 -7.00 28.03 -32.62
C THR A 197 -6.29 27.20 -31.55
N GLU A 198 -5.06 26.74 -31.80
CA GLU A 198 -4.40 25.73 -30.95
C GLU A 198 -3.41 26.30 -29.92
N LYS A 199 -2.81 27.47 -30.16
CA LYS A 199 -1.79 28.05 -29.27
C LYS A 199 -2.27 28.48 -27.88
N GLN A 200 -3.58 28.53 -27.61
CA GLN A 200 -4.11 28.82 -26.26
C GLN A 200 -4.57 27.56 -25.50
N ARG A 201 -4.65 26.41 -26.16
CA ARG A 201 -4.98 25.13 -25.52
C ARG A 201 -3.73 24.45 -24.97
N ASP A 202 -2.63 24.52 -25.72
CA ASP A 202 -1.34 23.90 -25.34
C ASP A 202 -0.75 24.47 -24.05
N ASP A 203 -0.76 25.80 -23.86
CA ASP A 203 -0.21 26.43 -22.65
C ASP A 203 -0.97 26.01 -21.37
N LYS A 204 -2.30 25.84 -21.45
CA LYS A 204 -3.13 25.45 -20.31
C LYS A 204 -3.02 23.96 -19.96
N GLU A 205 -2.81 23.10 -20.95
CA GLU A 205 -2.60 21.68 -20.73
C GLU A 205 -1.19 21.41 -20.18
N GLU A 206 -0.17 22.11 -20.68
CA GLU A 206 1.17 22.07 -20.11
C GLU A 206 1.22 22.60 -18.66
N GLU A 207 0.50 23.67 -18.34
CA GLU A 207 0.42 24.18 -16.97
C GLU A 207 -0.28 23.20 -16.03
N LYS A 208 -1.37 22.57 -16.48
CA LYS A 208 -2.06 21.52 -15.71
C LYS A 208 -1.15 20.32 -15.48
N GLU A 209 -0.36 19.93 -16.47
CA GLU A 209 0.58 18.82 -16.35
C GLU A 209 1.72 19.13 -15.37
N LYS A 210 2.22 20.37 -15.34
CA LYS A 210 3.24 20.83 -14.37
C LYS A 210 2.74 20.90 -12.92
N ASP A 211 1.43 20.94 -12.70
CA ASP A 211 0.82 20.95 -11.37
C ASP A 211 0.52 19.55 -10.80
N VAL A 212 0.50 18.51 -11.66
CA VAL A 212 0.30 17.11 -11.25
C VAL A 212 1.48 16.64 -10.37
N LEU A 213 1.17 15.86 -9.33
CA LEU A 213 2.18 15.25 -8.46
C LEU A 213 3.00 14.19 -9.21
N ASP A 214 4.14 13.82 -8.64
CA ASP A 214 5.07 12.87 -9.25
C ASP A 214 4.38 11.56 -9.67
N ARG A 215 4.37 11.29 -10.98
CA ARG A 215 3.68 10.15 -11.59
C ARG A 215 4.22 8.83 -11.06
N HIS A 216 5.52 8.72 -10.84
CA HIS A 216 6.16 7.51 -10.35
C HIS A 216 5.71 7.20 -8.90
N ARG A 217 5.67 8.19 -8.01
CA ARG A 217 5.16 8.04 -6.63
C ARG A 217 3.69 7.66 -6.60
N CYS A 218 2.85 8.30 -7.41
CA CYS A 218 1.43 7.96 -7.47
C CYS A 218 1.21 6.54 -8.01
N ARG A 219 1.98 6.10 -9.02
CA ARG A 219 1.93 4.72 -9.54
C ARG A 219 2.41 3.70 -8.52
N ALA A 220 3.49 3.99 -7.80
CA ALA A 220 3.97 3.15 -6.70
C ALA A 220 2.89 2.98 -5.61
N ALA A 221 2.14 4.04 -5.29
CA ALA A 221 1.00 3.94 -4.36
C ALA A 221 -0.11 3.02 -4.89
N LEU A 222 -0.40 3.03 -6.20
CA LEU A 222 -1.34 2.10 -6.81
C LEU A 222 -0.83 0.65 -6.79
N ALA A 223 0.48 0.44 -6.96
CA ALA A 223 1.10 -0.88 -6.81
C ALA A 223 0.94 -1.37 -5.37
N SER A 224 1.25 -0.53 -4.36
CA SER A 224 1.04 -0.86 -2.95
C SER A 224 -0.41 -1.23 -2.60
N LEU A 225 -1.40 -0.58 -3.23
CA LEU A 225 -2.80 -0.97 -3.12
C LEU A 225 -3.09 -2.37 -3.69
N ARG A 226 -2.52 -2.68 -4.86
CA ARG A 226 -2.63 -4.02 -5.46
C ARG A 226 -1.96 -5.08 -4.59
N HIS A 227 -0.75 -4.80 -4.09
CA HIS A 227 -0.01 -5.68 -3.19
C HIS A 227 -0.81 -5.96 -1.91
N ALA A 228 -1.42 -4.93 -1.30
CA ALA A 228 -2.26 -5.11 -0.12
C ALA A 228 -3.49 -6.01 -0.39
N LYS A 229 -4.17 -5.80 -1.52
CA LYS A 229 -5.31 -6.65 -1.94
C LYS A 229 -4.88 -8.09 -2.22
N TRP A 230 -3.79 -8.27 -2.95
CA TRP A 230 -3.23 -9.60 -3.21
C TRP A 230 -2.86 -10.30 -1.91
N PHE A 231 -2.20 -9.58 -0.98
CA PHE A 231 -1.78 -10.14 0.30
C PHE A 231 -2.98 -10.61 1.12
N GLN A 232 -4.04 -9.81 1.17
CA GLN A 232 -5.29 -10.20 1.83
C GLN A 232 -5.91 -11.46 1.22
N ALA A 233 -5.92 -11.56 -0.10
CA ALA A 233 -6.51 -12.70 -0.80
C ALA A 233 -5.66 -13.98 -0.78
N ARG A 234 -4.34 -13.87 -0.62
CA ARG A 234 -3.39 -14.97 -0.86
C ARG A 234 -2.57 -15.37 0.35
N VAL A 235 -2.30 -14.45 1.26
CA VAL A 235 -1.35 -14.65 2.37
C VAL A 235 -2.04 -14.68 3.72
N THR A 236 -3.05 -13.85 3.96
CA THR A 236 -3.69 -13.71 5.28
C THR A 236 -4.15 -15.05 5.86
N ASP A 237 -4.82 -15.88 5.04
CA ASP A 237 -5.35 -17.17 5.48
C ASP A 237 -4.37 -18.34 5.23
N LEU A 238 -3.19 -18.06 4.67
CA LEU A 238 -2.17 -19.09 4.43
C LEU A 238 -1.46 -19.42 5.75
N LYS A 239 -1.74 -20.61 6.28
CA LYS A 239 -1.22 -21.09 7.58
C LYS A 239 0.28 -20.83 7.72
N SER A 240 0.65 -20.20 8.84
CA SER A 240 2.01 -19.83 9.23
C SER A 240 2.69 -18.75 8.38
N CYS A 241 2.18 -18.38 7.19
CA CYS A 241 2.87 -17.47 6.28
C CYS A 241 3.13 -16.07 6.89
N VAL A 242 2.13 -15.47 7.53
CA VAL A 242 2.27 -14.16 8.21
C VAL A 242 3.32 -14.19 9.33
N ILE A 243 3.39 -15.30 10.09
CA ILE A 243 4.38 -15.48 11.15
C ILE A 243 5.79 -15.55 10.55
N ILE A 244 5.96 -16.32 9.47
CA ILE A 244 7.24 -16.46 8.80
C ILE A 244 7.69 -15.15 8.17
N LEU A 245 6.79 -14.40 7.54
CA LEU A 245 7.11 -13.10 6.97
C LEU A 245 7.60 -12.09 8.01
N ARG A 246 7.03 -12.06 9.22
CA ARG A 246 7.53 -11.21 10.31
C ARG A 246 8.96 -11.60 10.71
N ILE A 247 9.23 -12.90 10.83
CA ILE A 247 10.58 -13.40 11.18
C ILE A 247 11.60 -13.10 10.08
N LEU A 248 11.24 -13.34 8.82
CA LEU A 248 12.11 -13.05 7.70
C LEU A 248 12.33 -11.54 7.54
N ARG A 249 11.33 -10.69 7.81
CA ARG A 249 11.54 -9.23 7.83
C ARG A 249 12.50 -8.82 8.95
N ASP A 250 12.34 -9.36 10.15
CA ASP A 250 13.30 -9.14 11.24
C ASP A 250 14.72 -9.60 10.85
N MET A 251 14.84 -10.70 10.10
CA MET A 251 16.12 -11.16 9.56
C MET A 251 16.70 -10.18 8.53
N CYS A 252 15.90 -9.68 7.58
CA CYS A 252 16.32 -8.63 6.64
C CYS A 252 16.78 -7.35 7.37
N ASN A 253 16.15 -6.99 8.48
CA ASN A 253 16.56 -5.83 9.27
C ASN A 253 17.91 -6.04 9.96
N ARG A 254 18.22 -7.26 10.41
CA ARG A 254 19.45 -7.57 11.17
C ARG A 254 20.62 -8.01 10.30
N LEU A 255 20.36 -8.64 9.17
CA LEU A 255 21.38 -9.22 8.29
C LEU A 255 21.44 -8.42 6.98
N PRO A 256 22.49 -7.61 6.75
CA PRO A 256 22.62 -6.80 5.53
C PRO A 256 22.52 -7.60 4.24
N VAL A 257 23.01 -8.85 4.23
CA VAL A 257 22.93 -9.73 3.06
C VAL A 257 21.48 -9.98 2.62
N TRP A 258 20.51 -10.00 3.54
CA TRP A 258 19.09 -10.24 3.26
C TRP A 258 18.29 -8.97 2.96
N GLN A 259 18.85 -7.77 3.14
CA GLN A 259 18.14 -6.51 2.92
C GLN A 259 17.54 -6.35 1.51
N PRO A 260 18.20 -6.80 0.41
CA PRO A 260 17.64 -6.63 -0.93
C PRO A 260 16.29 -7.33 -1.16
N LEU A 261 15.95 -8.37 -0.38
CA LEU A 261 14.64 -9.03 -0.48
C LEU A 261 13.54 -8.32 0.32
N LYS A 262 13.88 -7.38 1.21
CA LYS A 262 12.92 -6.78 2.15
C LYS A 262 11.75 -6.15 1.40
N GLY A 263 10.54 -6.59 1.73
CA GLY A 263 9.29 -6.08 1.14
C GLY A 263 8.68 -7.07 0.14
N TRP A 264 8.29 -6.56 -1.02
CA TRP A 264 7.47 -7.29 -1.99
C TRP A 264 8.08 -8.61 -2.51
N PRO A 265 9.38 -8.68 -2.86
CA PRO A 265 9.99 -9.95 -3.28
C PRO A 265 9.90 -11.05 -2.21
N LEU A 266 10.21 -10.72 -0.95
CA LEU A 266 10.11 -11.65 0.16
C LEU A 266 8.68 -12.15 0.40
N GLU A 267 7.68 -11.26 0.27
CA GLU A 267 6.27 -11.61 0.39
C GLU A 267 5.85 -12.67 -0.64
N LEU A 268 6.22 -12.47 -1.91
CA LEU A 268 5.92 -13.40 -3.00
C LEU A 268 6.65 -14.73 -2.85
N ILE A 269 7.94 -14.72 -2.52
CA ILE A 269 8.72 -15.94 -2.32
C ILE A 269 8.15 -16.77 -1.17
N CYS A 270 7.81 -16.12 -0.05
CA CYS A 270 7.25 -16.80 1.12
C CYS A 270 5.88 -17.42 0.81
N GLU A 271 4.98 -16.68 0.14
CA GLU A 271 3.68 -17.22 -0.28
C GLU A 271 3.87 -18.42 -1.21
N LYS A 272 4.65 -18.27 -2.30
CA LYS A 272 4.85 -19.35 -3.28
C LYS A 272 5.49 -20.59 -2.65
N ALA A 273 6.49 -20.39 -1.81
CA ALA A 273 7.14 -21.49 -1.11
C ALA A 273 6.12 -22.26 -0.25
N ILE A 274 5.30 -21.58 0.56
CA ILE A 274 4.36 -22.25 1.47
C ILE A 274 3.14 -22.80 0.71
N ALA A 275 2.54 -22.01 -0.19
CA ALA A 275 1.30 -22.34 -0.90
C ALA A 275 1.44 -23.50 -1.89
N THR A 276 2.64 -23.78 -2.38
CA THR A 276 2.91 -24.95 -3.24
C THR A 276 2.99 -26.27 -2.48
N CYS A 277 2.89 -26.25 -1.14
CA CYS A 277 2.79 -27.48 -0.36
C CYS A 277 1.38 -28.06 -0.45
N ASN A 278 1.29 -29.40 -0.58
CA ASN A 278 0.02 -30.12 -0.66
C ASN A 278 -0.70 -30.28 0.69
N ARG A 279 -0.17 -29.69 1.77
CA ARG A 279 -0.76 -29.71 3.10
C ARG A 279 -0.41 -28.46 3.90
N PRO A 280 -1.20 -28.11 4.92
CA PRO A 280 -0.85 -27.02 5.84
C PRO A 280 0.46 -27.31 6.59
N LEU A 281 1.31 -26.31 6.71
CA LEU A 281 2.60 -26.41 7.38
C LEU A 281 2.53 -25.84 8.81
N GLY A 282 3.30 -26.44 9.73
CA GLY A 282 3.63 -25.81 11.00
C GLY A 282 4.65 -24.68 10.78
N PRO A 283 4.83 -23.75 11.73
CA PRO A 283 5.75 -22.62 11.59
C PRO A 283 7.21 -23.04 11.33
N GLY A 284 7.74 -24.05 12.02
CA GLY A 284 9.10 -24.57 11.81
C GLY A 284 9.29 -25.14 10.41
N GLU A 285 8.32 -25.91 9.94
CA GLU A 285 8.36 -26.48 8.59
C GLU A 285 8.16 -25.42 7.49
N ALA A 286 7.27 -24.44 7.72
CA ALA A 286 7.05 -23.33 6.80
C ALA A 286 8.34 -22.50 6.63
N LEU A 287 9.02 -22.15 7.72
CA LEU A 287 10.30 -21.44 7.66
C LEU A 287 11.33 -22.23 6.87
N ARG A 288 11.48 -23.52 7.18
CA ARG A 288 12.42 -24.40 6.47
C ARG A 288 12.13 -24.44 4.98
N ARG A 289 10.87 -24.57 4.58
CA ARG A 289 10.48 -24.62 3.16
C ARG A 289 10.80 -23.33 2.43
N VAL A 290 10.66 -22.16 3.08
CA VAL A 290 11.09 -20.89 2.47
C VAL A 290 12.60 -20.85 2.29
N MET A 291 13.39 -21.31 3.27
CA MET A 291 14.84 -21.40 3.13
C MET A 291 15.25 -22.38 2.03
N GLU A 292 14.63 -23.56 1.96
CA GLU A 292 14.86 -24.54 0.89
C GLU A 292 14.55 -23.95 -0.50
N CYS A 293 13.48 -23.16 -0.62
CA CYS A 293 13.13 -22.47 -1.86
C CYS A 293 14.25 -21.49 -2.30
N ILE A 294 14.77 -20.69 -1.37
CA ILE A 294 15.83 -19.71 -1.65
C ILE A 294 17.17 -20.41 -1.96
N ALA A 295 17.53 -21.41 -1.16
CA ALA A 295 18.74 -22.22 -1.31
C ALA A 295 18.75 -23.05 -2.60
N SER A 296 17.57 -23.36 -3.17
CA SER A 296 17.46 -24.03 -4.48
C SER A 296 17.91 -23.16 -5.66
N GLY A 297 18.20 -21.87 -5.42
CA GLY A 297 18.70 -20.96 -6.44
C GLY A 297 17.61 -20.19 -7.18
N ILE A 298 16.40 -20.07 -6.62
CA ILE A 298 15.29 -19.30 -7.25
C ILE A 298 15.65 -17.84 -7.55
N LEU A 299 16.62 -17.28 -6.81
CA LEU A 299 17.10 -15.90 -6.98
C LEU A 299 18.19 -15.77 -8.06
N LEU A 300 18.80 -16.87 -8.48
CA LEU A 300 19.98 -16.83 -9.33
C LEU A 300 19.63 -16.43 -10.77
N PRO A 301 20.53 -15.70 -11.46
CA PRO A 301 20.34 -15.37 -12.87
C PRO A 301 20.12 -16.62 -13.73
N GLY A 302 19.22 -16.51 -14.71
CA GLY A 302 18.86 -17.62 -15.60
C GLY A 302 17.87 -18.63 -15.00
N GLY A 303 17.43 -18.41 -13.76
CA GLY A 303 16.29 -19.11 -13.16
C GLY A 303 14.93 -18.64 -13.73
N PRO A 304 13.82 -19.23 -13.26
CA PRO A 304 12.48 -18.87 -13.73
C PRO A 304 11.99 -17.47 -13.28
N GLY A 305 12.73 -16.80 -12.39
CA GLY A 305 12.35 -15.51 -11.81
C GLY A 305 11.16 -15.60 -10.84
N VAL A 306 10.73 -14.46 -10.29
CA VAL A 306 9.54 -14.35 -9.46
C VAL A 306 8.57 -13.35 -10.09
N HIS A 307 7.61 -13.88 -10.83
CA HIS A 307 6.60 -13.08 -11.50
C HIS A 307 5.71 -12.31 -10.51
N ASP A 308 5.55 -11.01 -10.76
CA ASP A 308 4.65 -10.12 -10.04
C ASP A 308 3.18 -10.35 -10.44
N PRO A 309 2.33 -10.92 -9.57
CA PRO A 309 0.91 -11.15 -9.88
C PRO A 309 0.08 -9.86 -9.90
N CYS A 310 0.64 -8.71 -9.51
CA CYS A 310 -0.05 -7.43 -9.44
C CYS A 310 0.22 -6.52 -10.65
N GLU A 311 1.13 -6.91 -11.53
CA GLU A 311 1.42 -6.20 -12.78
C GLU A 311 0.81 -6.92 -13.98
N ARG A 312 0.36 -6.13 -14.97
CA ARG A 312 -0.25 -6.67 -16.19
C ARG A 312 0.81 -7.23 -17.13
N GLU A 313 1.89 -6.48 -17.30
CA GLU A 313 3.03 -6.91 -18.11
C GLU A 313 3.88 -7.91 -17.31
N PRO A 314 4.46 -8.93 -17.96
CA PRO A 314 5.33 -9.89 -17.30
C PRO A 314 6.50 -9.19 -16.61
N THR A 315 6.42 -9.07 -15.29
CA THR A 315 7.37 -8.32 -14.46
C THR A 315 8.01 -9.26 -13.47
N ASP A 316 9.34 -9.33 -13.46
CA ASP A 316 10.10 -10.06 -12.44
C ASP A 316 10.46 -9.11 -11.30
N VAL A 317 9.99 -9.41 -10.08
CA VAL A 317 10.27 -8.60 -8.89
C VAL A 317 11.73 -8.69 -8.43
N LEU A 318 12.51 -9.60 -9.02
CA LEU A 318 13.94 -9.76 -8.75
C LEU A 318 14.82 -8.98 -9.73
N SER A 319 14.23 -8.20 -10.64
CA SER A 319 14.98 -7.44 -11.66
C SER A 319 16.01 -6.46 -11.08
N ASP A 320 15.73 -5.88 -9.90
CA ASP A 320 16.66 -4.99 -9.19
C ASP A 320 17.75 -5.73 -8.39
N LEU A 321 17.65 -7.07 -8.27
CA LEU A 321 18.60 -7.88 -7.52
C LEU A 321 19.82 -8.21 -8.38
N SER A 322 20.99 -7.72 -7.98
CA SER A 322 22.23 -8.06 -8.70
C SER A 322 22.60 -9.54 -8.53
N ALA A 323 23.33 -10.10 -9.50
CA ALA A 323 23.80 -11.49 -9.45
C ALA A 323 24.61 -11.80 -8.19
N GLN A 324 25.42 -10.84 -7.71
CA GLN A 324 26.22 -11.00 -6.49
C GLN A 324 25.34 -11.01 -5.23
N GLN A 325 24.30 -10.17 -5.17
CA GLN A 325 23.35 -10.19 -4.07
C GLN A 325 22.54 -11.49 -4.08
N ALA A 326 22.08 -11.94 -5.25
CA ALA A 326 21.37 -13.20 -5.40
C ALA A 326 22.20 -14.39 -4.89
N ASP A 327 23.46 -14.51 -5.34
CA ASP A 327 24.37 -15.56 -4.90
C ASP A 327 24.61 -15.54 -3.38
N ALA A 328 24.87 -14.35 -2.82
CA ALA A 328 25.11 -14.19 -1.39
C ALA A 328 23.88 -14.58 -0.54
N ILE A 329 22.67 -14.25 -1.00
CA ILE A 329 21.42 -14.62 -0.31
C ILE A 329 21.17 -16.12 -0.43
N THR A 330 21.33 -16.69 -1.63
CA THR A 330 21.19 -18.13 -1.85
C THR A 330 22.19 -18.95 -1.02
N HIS A 331 23.44 -18.51 -0.90
CA HIS A 331 24.43 -19.16 -0.02
C HIS A 331 24.10 -18.99 1.47
N SER A 332 23.49 -17.87 1.86
CA SER A 332 23.11 -17.62 3.26
C SER A 332 21.89 -18.44 3.70
N ALA A 333 21.02 -18.86 2.78
CA ALA A 333 19.80 -19.60 3.03
C ALA A 333 20.07 -21.11 3.25
#